data_AF-A0AA39ZDF8-F1
#
_entry.id   AF-A0AA39ZDF8-F1
#
_cell.length_a   1.000
_cell.length_b   1.000
_cell.length_c   1.000
_cell.angle_alpha   90.00
_cell.angle_beta   90.00
_cell.angle_gamma   90.00
#
_symmetry.space_group_name_H-M   'P 1'
#
loop_
_entity.id
_entity.type
_entity.pdbx_description
1 polymer ?
#
loop_
_entity_poly.entity_id
_entity_poly.type
_entity_poly.pdbx_seq_one_letter_code
_entity_poly.pdbx_strand_id
1 'polypeptide(L)'
;MAPLDPTDVEMKPDGILYLPEIKYRRILNRAFGPGAWGLAPRGELVVGEKVVTREYALVVHGRFVAQARGECQYFGEDNIPTAGEGCKSNALMRCCKDLGIASELWDPRFIREFKKKHCHEIWVEHVVTGKKRKVWTRKDGEPMYPFKVSKGGVSSSSSSGRSGGDLGPVI
;
A
#
# COMPACT_ATOMS: atom_id res chain seq x y z
N MET A 1 -4.93 20.05 -0.19
CA MET A 1 -4.36 18.70 -0.40
C MET A 1 -5.20 17.98 -1.44
N ALA A 2 -4.57 17.35 -2.44
CA ALA A 2 -5.32 16.54 -3.41
C ALA A 2 -5.69 15.19 -2.78
N PRO A 3 -6.94 14.72 -2.92
CA PRO A 3 -7.34 13.41 -2.42
C PRO A 3 -6.60 12.28 -3.15
N LEU A 4 -6.38 11.16 -2.48
CA LEU A 4 -5.88 9.95 -3.11
C LEU A 4 -6.90 9.37 -4.09
N ASP A 5 -6.39 8.86 -5.22
CA ASP A 5 -7.17 8.02 -6.10
C ASP A 5 -7.45 6.67 -5.40
N PRO A 6 -8.72 6.25 -5.23
CA PRO A 6 -9.03 4.97 -4.60
C PRO A 6 -8.45 3.72 -5.29
N THR A 7 -8.05 3.85 -6.55
CA THR A 7 -7.35 2.79 -7.31
C THR A 7 -5.86 2.71 -7.00
N ASP A 8 -5.29 3.75 -6.40
CA ASP A 8 -3.89 3.78 -6.00
C ASP A 8 -3.66 3.23 -4.58
N VAL A 9 -4.73 3.10 -3.80
CA VAL A 9 -4.68 2.63 -2.41
C VAL A 9 -4.78 1.11 -2.34
N GLU A 10 -3.73 0.50 -1.83
CA GLU A 10 -3.59 -0.93 -1.63
C GLU A 10 -3.91 -1.35 -0.21
N MET A 11 -4.06 -2.65 0.00
CA MET A 11 -4.35 -3.21 1.32
C MET A 11 -3.51 -4.44 1.61
N LYS A 12 -2.95 -4.48 2.81
CA LYS A 12 -2.25 -5.66 3.33
C LYS A 12 -3.24 -6.72 3.84
N PRO A 13 -2.85 -8.00 3.92
CA PRO A 13 -3.71 -9.08 4.43
C PRO A 13 -4.22 -8.88 5.87
N ASP A 14 -3.51 -8.08 6.67
CA ASP A 14 -3.88 -7.68 8.04
C ASP A 14 -4.93 -6.53 8.08
N GLY A 15 -5.30 -5.99 6.92
CA GLY A 15 -6.26 -4.91 6.77
C GLY A 15 -5.67 -3.51 6.88
N ILE A 16 -4.36 -3.33 6.89
CA ILE A 16 -3.73 -2.02 6.83
C ILE A 16 -3.80 -1.49 5.39
N LEU A 17 -4.41 -0.30 5.21
CA LEU A 17 -4.38 0.42 3.94
C LEU A 17 -3.02 1.11 3.78
N TYR A 18 -2.48 1.10 2.57
CA TYR A 18 -1.23 1.78 2.26
C TYR A 18 -1.23 2.32 0.85
N LEU A 19 -0.46 3.38 0.64
CA LEU A 19 -0.13 3.87 -0.69
C LEU A 19 1.21 3.25 -1.12
N PRO A 20 1.34 2.64 -2.30
CA PRO A 20 2.62 2.10 -2.77
C PRO A 20 3.70 3.19 -2.89
N GLU A 21 4.94 2.84 -2.57
CA GLU A 21 6.08 3.78 -2.54
C GLU A 21 6.26 4.58 -3.84
N ILE A 22 6.03 3.92 -4.98
CA ILE A 22 6.12 4.55 -6.30
C ILE A 22 5.15 5.72 -6.46
N LYS A 23 3.98 5.68 -5.80
CA LYS A 23 2.98 6.74 -5.90
C LYS A 23 3.45 8.01 -5.19
N TYR A 24 4.09 7.90 -4.02
CA TYR A 24 4.73 9.05 -3.37
C TYR A 24 5.77 9.72 -4.28
N ARG A 25 6.63 8.93 -4.92
CA ARG A 25 7.65 9.44 -5.87
C ARG A 25 7.02 10.15 -7.05
N ARG A 26 5.93 9.61 -7.61
CA ARG A 26 5.17 10.24 -8.70
C ARG A 26 4.51 11.55 -8.26
N ILE A 27 3.96 11.59 -7.04
CA ILE A 27 3.38 12.82 -6.47
C ILE A 27 4.46 13.89 -6.32
N LEU A 28 5.63 13.55 -5.78
CA LEU A 28 6.75 14.49 -5.64
C LEU A 28 7.29 14.96 -7.00
N ASN A 29 7.45 14.06 -7.97
CA ASN A 29 7.86 14.41 -9.33
C ASN A 29 6.84 15.34 -10.01
N ARG A 30 5.54 15.12 -9.81
CA ARG A 30 4.49 15.99 -10.35
C ARG A 30 4.48 17.35 -9.66
N ALA A 31 4.69 17.39 -8.34
CA ALA A 31 4.60 18.61 -7.55
C ALA A 31 5.83 19.52 -7.70
N PHE A 32 7.05 18.94 -7.72
CA PHE A 32 8.31 19.68 -7.68
C PHE A 32 9.14 19.56 -8.96
N GLY A 33 8.87 18.54 -9.77
CA GLY A 33 9.68 18.20 -10.95
C GLY A 33 10.73 17.11 -10.65
N PRO A 34 11.09 16.27 -11.64
CA PRO A 34 12.21 15.35 -11.51
C PRO A 34 13.52 16.09 -11.20
N GLY A 35 14.31 15.58 -10.25
CA GLY A 35 15.58 16.20 -9.83
C GLY A 35 15.44 17.39 -8.88
N ALA A 36 14.23 17.90 -8.65
CA ALA A 36 13.98 19.01 -7.73
C ALA A 36 13.82 18.59 -6.27
N TRP A 37 13.80 17.29 -5.97
CA TRP A 37 13.66 16.76 -4.63
C TRP A 37 14.55 15.54 -4.42
N GLY A 38 14.87 15.25 -3.16
CA GLY A 38 15.63 14.05 -2.79
C GLY A 38 15.65 13.80 -1.29
N LEU A 39 16.02 12.58 -0.92
CA LEU A 39 16.33 12.24 0.47
C LEU A 39 17.84 12.34 0.68
N ALA A 40 18.25 13.22 1.58
CA ALA A 40 19.62 13.33 2.07
C ALA A 40 19.78 12.45 3.32
N PRO A 41 20.74 11.50 3.34
CA PRO A 41 21.02 10.71 4.54
C PRO A 41 21.55 11.61 5.66
N ARG A 42 21.08 11.36 6.87
CA ARG A 42 21.52 12.00 8.12
C ARG A 42 22.17 10.92 8.98
N GLY A 43 23.50 10.88 8.95
CA GLY A 43 24.30 9.90 9.67
C GLY A 43 24.47 8.56 8.95
N GLU A 44 25.14 7.64 9.63
CA GLU A 44 25.48 6.33 9.11
C GLU A 44 24.27 5.39 9.04
N LEU A 45 24.43 4.29 8.30
CA LEU A 45 23.43 3.24 8.23
C LEU A 45 23.64 2.35 9.44
N VAL A 46 22.71 2.36 10.38
CA VAL A 46 22.80 1.51 11.57
C VAL A 46 22.25 0.13 11.21
N VAL A 47 23.13 -0.87 11.23
CA VAL A 47 22.78 -2.28 11.01
C VAL A 47 22.64 -2.94 12.38
N GLY A 48 21.41 -3.19 12.81
CA GLY A 48 21.11 -4.03 13.97
C GLY A 48 20.85 -5.47 13.54
N GLU A 49 20.65 -6.39 14.48
CA GLU A 49 20.59 -7.85 14.23
C GLU A 49 19.65 -8.27 13.08
N LYS A 50 18.46 -7.65 12.97
CA LYS A 50 17.44 -7.97 11.96
C LYS A 50 16.80 -6.75 11.33
N VAL A 51 17.42 -5.58 11.49
CA VAL A 51 16.87 -4.30 11.04
C VAL A 51 17.98 -3.34 10.67
N VAL A 52 17.76 -2.63 9.57
CA VAL A 52 18.57 -1.50 9.16
C VAL A 52 17.79 -0.22 9.42
N THR A 53 18.43 0.78 10.02
CA THR A 53 17.81 2.09 10.28
C THR A 53 18.76 3.24 9.98
N ARG A 54 18.20 4.35 9.49
CA ARG A 54 18.94 5.59 9.21
C ARG A 54 17.97 6.75 9.15
N GLU A 55 18.42 7.94 9.54
CA GLU A 55 17.65 9.16 9.36
C GLU A 55 17.84 9.75 7.97
N TYR A 56 16.76 10.29 7.41
CA TYR A 56 16.80 10.98 6.13
C TYR A 56 16.05 12.31 6.26
N ALA A 57 16.58 13.32 5.57
CA ALA A 57 15.89 14.59 5.37
C ALA A 57 15.37 14.67 3.94
N LEU A 58 14.09 14.97 3.79
CA LEU A 58 13.51 15.39 2.51
C LEU A 58 13.95 16.83 2.22
N VAL A 59 14.60 17.00 1.08
CA VAL A 59 15.03 18.29 0.55
C VAL A 59 14.28 18.53 -0.76
N VAL A 60 13.73 19.73 -0.93
CA VAL A 60 13.02 20.16 -2.13
C VAL A 60 13.52 21.55 -2.53
N HIS A 61 13.94 21.73 -3.78
CA HIS A 61 14.54 22.96 -4.31
C HIS A 61 15.62 23.56 -3.37
N GLY A 62 16.49 22.70 -2.84
CA GLY A 62 17.57 23.08 -1.92
C GLY A 62 17.12 23.43 -0.49
N ARG A 63 15.84 23.29 -0.15
CA ARG A 63 15.31 23.59 1.18
C ARG A 63 14.96 22.32 1.94
N PHE A 64 15.28 22.34 3.24
CA PHE A 64 14.80 21.33 4.17
C PHE A 64 13.27 21.36 4.24
N VAL A 65 12.64 20.20 4.14
CA VAL A 65 11.18 20.06 4.21
C VAL A 65 10.75 19.25 5.43
N ALA A 66 11.32 18.06 5.61
CA ALA A 66 10.96 17.14 6.66
C ALA A 66 12.13 16.21 6.98
N GLN A 67 12.12 15.61 8.17
CA GLN A 67 13.08 14.59 8.57
C GLN A 67 12.36 13.42 9.21
N ALA A 68 12.73 12.21 8.82
CA ALA A 68 12.21 11.00 9.41
C ALA A 68 13.28 9.91 9.47
N ARG A 69 13.16 9.07 10.49
CA ARG A 69 13.92 7.82 10.57
C ARG A 69 13.25 6.76 9.70
N GLY A 70 14.02 6.17 8.80
CA GLY A 70 13.62 4.99 8.05
C GLY A 70 14.07 3.72 8.76
N GLU A 71 13.34 2.65 8.52
CA GLU A 71 13.73 1.31 8.97
C GLU A 71 13.29 0.24 7.97
N CYS A 72 14.05 -0.85 7.90
CA CYS A 72 13.69 -2.03 7.12
C CYS A 72 14.25 -3.28 7.78
N GLN A 73 13.39 -4.29 7.96
CA GLN A 73 13.79 -5.58 8.48
C GLN A 73 14.49 -6.42 7.41
N TYR A 74 15.41 -7.28 7.82
CA TYR A 74 16.10 -8.22 6.95
C TYR A 74 16.28 -9.57 7.65
N PHE A 75 16.45 -10.64 6.88
CA PHE A 75 16.56 -12.01 7.40
C PHE A 75 17.95 -12.63 7.24
N GLY A 76 18.80 -12.10 6.35
CA GLY A 76 20.19 -12.52 6.15
C GLY A 76 21.08 -11.33 5.79
N GLU A 77 22.36 -11.39 6.19
CA GLU A 77 23.31 -10.27 6.00
C GLU A 77 23.54 -9.91 4.53
N ASP A 78 23.42 -10.89 3.64
CA ASP A 78 23.40 -10.72 2.18
C ASP A 78 22.30 -9.76 1.69
N ASN A 79 21.23 -9.57 2.47
CA ASN A 79 20.10 -8.70 2.17
C ASN A 79 20.24 -7.29 2.76
N ILE A 80 21.32 -6.97 3.49
CA ILE A 80 21.54 -5.63 4.07
C ILE A 80 21.49 -4.51 3.00
N PRO A 81 22.09 -4.64 1.80
CA PRO A 81 21.99 -3.60 0.78
C PRO A 81 20.54 -3.31 0.35
N THR A 82 19.75 -4.36 0.13
CA THR A 82 18.32 -4.25 -0.21
C THR A 82 17.53 -3.62 0.94
N ALA A 83 17.82 -4.00 2.19
CA ALA A 83 17.23 -3.40 3.37
C ALA A 83 17.61 -1.92 3.53
N GLY A 84 18.81 -1.52 3.10
CA GLY A 84 19.23 -0.12 3.04
C GLY A 84 18.33 0.72 2.12
N GLU A 85 18.00 0.19 0.94
CA GLU A 85 17.06 0.84 0.02
C GLU A 85 15.62 0.85 0.57
N GLY A 86 15.18 -0.24 1.18
CA GLY A 86 13.89 -0.32 1.87
C GLY A 86 13.78 0.71 3.01
N CYS A 87 14.86 0.88 3.78
CA CYS A 87 14.96 1.87 4.86
C CYS A 87 14.80 3.30 4.32
N LYS A 88 15.45 3.62 3.20
CA LYS A 88 15.32 4.91 2.52
C LYS A 88 13.89 5.16 2.01
N SER A 89 13.28 4.17 1.35
CA SER A 89 11.89 4.24 0.90
C SER A 89 10.90 4.42 2.06
N ASN A 90 11.14 3.75 3.18
CA ASN A 90 10.33 3.89 4.39
C ASN A 90 10.39 5.33 4.94
N ALA A 91 11.59 5.93 5.01
CA ALA A 91 11.75 7.32 5.43
C ALA A 91 11.05 8.30 4.49
N LEU A 92 11.04 8.03 3.18
CA LEU A 92 10.36 8.86 2.19
C LEU A 92 8.87 9.01 2.50
N MET A 93 8.19 7.88 2.73
CA MET A 93 6.75 7.88 3.03
C MET A 93 6.45 8.66 4.30
N ARG A 94 7.30 8.52 5.33
CA ARG A 94 7.18 9.26 6.60
C ARG A 94 7.35 10.77 6.38
N CYS A 95 8.37 11.20 5.65
CA CYS A 95 8.56 12.62 5.30
C CYS A 95 7.39 13.18 4.47
N CYS A 96 6.85 12.38 3.55
CA CYS A 96 5.72 12.80 2.72
C CYS A 96 4.44 13.03 3.52
N LYS A 97 4.29 12.39 4.69
CA LYS A 97 3.16 12.63 5.59
C LYS A 97 3.15 14.06 6.14
N ASP A 98 4.32 14.65 6.41
CA ASP A 98 4.43 16.04 6.88
C ASP A 98 4.02 17.05 5.81
N LEU A 99 4.17 16.68 4.53
CA LEU A 99 3.61 17.42 3.38
C LEU A 99 2.11 17.22 3.20
N GLY A 100 1.48 16.40 4.04
CA GLY A 100 0.09 15.99 3.96
C GLY A 100 -0.16 14.87 2.96
N ILE A 101 0.82 14.36 2.20
CA ILE A 101 0.58 13.31 1.20
C ILE A 101 0.07 12.04 1.89
N ALA A 102 -1.03 11.48 1.37
CA ALA A 102 -1.65 10.25 1.87
C ALA A 102 -2.06 10.29 3.36
N SER A 103 -2.23 11.48 3.94
CA SER A 103 -2.58 11.64 5.35
C SER A 103 -3.93 10.99 5.70
N GLU A 104 -4.88 10.94 4.76
CA GLU A 104 -6.17 10.27 4.91
C GLU A 104 -6.08 8.76 5.20
N LEU A 105 -4.97 8.10 4.86
CA LEU A 105 -4.73 6.70 5.23
C LEU A 105 -4.53 6.49 6.74
N TRP A 106 -4.43 7.58 7.52
CA TRP A 106 -4.36 7.58 8.97
C TRP A 106 -5.66 8.07 9.63
N ASP A 107 -6.68 8.47 8.85
CA ASP A 107 -7.99 8.87 9.39
C ASP A 107 -8.89 7.65 9.59
N PRO A 108 -9.31 7.31 10.83
CA PRO A 108 -10.22 6.20 11.10
C PRO A 108 -11.57 6.29 10.38
N ARG A 109 -12.04 7.49 10.02
CA ARG A 109 -13.27 7.67 9.23
C ARG A 109 -13.04 7.25 7.79
N PHE A 110 -12.00 7.78 7.15
CA PHE A 110 -11.59 7.38 5.80
C PHE A 110 -11.37 5.87 5.71
N ILE A 111 -10.60 5.29 6.64
CA ILE A 111 -10.29 3.85 6.63
C ILE A 111 -11.57 3.00 6.68
N ARG A 112 -12.54 3.35 7.53
CA ARG A 112 -13.80 2.60 7.65
C ARG A 112 -14.64 2.69 6.37
N GLU A 113 -14.77 3.89 5.80
CA GLU A 113 -15.53 4.10 4.57
C GLU A 113 -14.86 3.42 3.37
N PHE A 114 -13.55 3.56 3.25
CA PHE A 114 -12.76 2.96 2.19
C PHE A 114 -12.87 1.43 2.23
N LYS A 115 -12.70 0.83 3.41
CA LYS A 115 -12.86 -0.62 3.58
C LYS A 115 -14.25 -1.09 3.19
N LYS A 116 -15.31 -0.39 3.60
CA LYS A 116 -16.70 -0.73 3.24
C LYS A 116 -16.91 -0.71 1.71
N LYS A 117 -16.37 0.30 1.04
CA LYS A 117 -16.56 0.52 -0.40
C LYS A 117 -15.69 -0.42 -1.25
N HIS A 118 -14.40 -0.54 -0.94
CA HIS A 118 -13.40 -1.13 -1.84
C HIS A 118 -12.73 -2.41 -1.33
N CYS A 119 -12.96 -2.81 -0.09
CA CYS A 119 -12.30 -3.97 0.51
C CYS A 119 -13.30 -5.00 1.01
N HIS A 120 -12.83 -6.22 1.24
CA HIS A 120 -13.62 -7.28 1.86
C HIS A 120 -12.71 -8.29 2.57
N GLU A 121 -13.29 -9.05 3.48
CA GLU A 121 -12.61 -10.17 4.12
C GLU A 121 -13.00 -11.47 3.43
N ILE A 122 -12.01 -12.30 3.12
CA ILE A 122 -12.20 -13.60 2.48
C ILE A 122 -11.49 -14.69 3.25
N TRP A 123 -12.04 -15.90 3.16
CA TRP A 123 -11.36 -17.10 3.60
C TRP A 123 -10.37 -17.53 2.53
N VAL A 124 -9.10 -17.63 2.92
CA VAL A 124 -8.03 -18.14 2.07
C VAL A 124 -7.43 -19.41 2.64
N GLU A 125 -6.87 -20.23 1.77
CA GLU A 125 -6.21 -21.48 2.07
C GLU A 125 -4.79 -21.45 1.53
N HIS A 126 -3.82 -21.80 2.37
CA HIS A 126 -2.43 -21.93 1.95
C HIS A 126 -2.28 -23.13 1.00
N VAL A 127 -1.74 -22.91 -0.20
CA VAL A 127 -1.67 -23.94 -1.27
C VAL A 127 -0.90 -25.19 -0.83
N VAL A 128 0.23 -25.02 -0.14
CA VAL A 128 1.06 -26.15 0.35
C VAL A 128 0.53 -26.78 1.65
N THR A 129 0.23 -25.97 2.67
CA THR A 129 -0.09 -26.50 4.01
C THR A 129 -1.58 -26.76 4.25
N GLY A 130 -2.46 -26.32 3.35
CA GLY A 130 -3.92 -26.44 3.50
C GLY A 130 -4.51 -25.58 4.63
N LYS A 131 -3.70 -24.82 5.36
CA LYS A 131 -4.16 -23.99 6.50
C LYS A 131 -5.09 -22.88 5.99
N LYS A 132 -6.27 -22.78 6.61
CA LYS A 132 -7.26 -21.75 6.30
C LYS A 132 -7.15 -20.57 7.26
N ARG A 133 -7.28 -19.36 6.75
CA ARG A 133 -7.36 -18.14 7.55
C ARG A 133 -8.23 -17.09 6.86
N LYS A 134 -8.77 -16.15 7.63
CA LYS A 134 -9.43 -14.97 7.08
C LYS A 134 -8.38 -13.89 6.81
N VAL A 135 -8.45 -13.22 5.66
CA VAL A 135 -7.58 -12.09 5.31
C VAL A 135 -8.41 -10.98 4.68
N TRP A 136 -7.91 -9.76 4.80
CA TRP A 136 -8.42 -8.61 4.07
C TRP A 136 -7.85 -8.59 2.64
N THR A 137 -8.69 -8.32 1.65
CA THR A 137 -8.26 -8.04 0.26
C THR A 137 -9.11 -6.95 -0.41
N ARG A 138 -8.52 -6.30 -1.41
CA ARG A 138 -9.19 -5.42 -2.36
C ARG A 138 -10.29 -6.19 -3.10
N LYS A 139 -11.45 -5.58 -3.34
CA LYS A 139 -12.58 -6.22 -4.07
C LYS A 139 -12.25 -6.57 -5.52
N ASP A 140 -11.35 -5.81 -6.10
CA ASP A 140 -10.82 -5.91 -7.46
C ASP A 140 -9.48 -6.67 -7.52
N GLY A 141 -8.99 -7.20 -6.39
CA GLY A 141 -7.72 -7.92 -6.32
C GLY A 141 -7.89 -9.38 -5.94
N GLU A 142 -6.95 -10.22 -6.36
CA GLU A 142 -6.87 -11.62 -5.97
C GLU A 142 -5.93 -11.83 -4.77
N PRO A 143 -6.13 -12.89 -3.96
CA PRO A 143 -5.18 -13.26 -2.92
C PRO A 143 -3.78 -13.52 -3.49
N MET A 144 -2.76 -12.96 -2.85
CA MET A 144 -1.37 -13.21 -3.22
C MET A 144 -0.95 -14.65 -2.88
N TYR A 145 -0.14 -15.27 -3.74
CA TYR A 145 0.53 -16.54 -3.45
C TYR A 145 1.29 -16.45 -2.10
N PRO A 146 1.27 -17.48 -1.25
CA PRO A 146 0.80 -18.85 -1.45
C PRO A 146 -0.66 -19.11 -1.08
N PHE A 147 -1.53 -18.10 -1.11
CA PHE A 147 -2.93 -18.24 -0.68
C PHE A 147 -3.89 -18.29 -1.87
N LYS A 148 -4.91 -19.15 -1.81
CA LYS A 148 -6.04 -19.21 -2.76
C LYS A 148 -7.36 -19.03 -2.02
N VAL A 149 -8.42 -18.57 -2.70
CA VAL A 149 -9.77 -18.47 -2.09
C VAL A 149 -10.25 -19.87 -1.67
N SER A 150 -10.67 -20.01 -0.41
CA SER A 150 -11.20 -21.29 0.09
C SER A 150 -12.63 -21.48 -0.41
N LYS A 151 -12.90 -22.61 -1.07
CA LYS A 151 -14.19 -22.95 -1.71
C LYS A 151 -15.41 -23.05 -0.76
N GLY A 152 -15.22 -22.84 0.54
CA GLY A 152 -16.29 -22.93 1.56
C GLY A 152 -16.77 -21.59 2.13
N GLY A 153 -16.33 -20.44 1.60
CA GLY A 153 -16.54 -19.13 2.23
C GLY A 153 -17.15 -18.04 1.35
N VAL A 154 -17.77 -18.37 0.21
CA VAL A 154 -18.40 -17.37 -0.65
C VAL A 154 -19.84 -17.11 -0.16
N SER A 155 -20.03 -16.02 0.58
CA SER A 155 -21.33 -15.35 0.61
C SER A 155 -21.54 -14.71 -0.76
N SER A 156 -22.30 -15.37 -1.62
CA SER A 156 -22.66 -14.92 -2.95
C SER A 156 -23.43 -13.59 -2.88
N SER A 157 -22.81 -12.50 -3.31
CA SER A 157 -23.55 -11.34 -3.85
C SER A 157 -23.38 -11.32 -5.36
N SER A 158 -23.90 -12.34 -6.03
CA SER A 158 -24.17 -12.29 -7.47
C SER A 158 -25.47 -11.53 -7.66
N SER A 159 -25.38 -10.29 -8.14
CA SER A 159 -26.52 -9.58 -8.72
C SER A 159 -26.88 -10.27 -10.04
N SER A 160 -27.83 -11.21 -9.98
CA SER A 160 -28.48 -11.79 -11.15
C SER A 160 -29.44 -10.76 -11.75
N GLY A 161 -28.95 -9.99 -12.71
CA GLY A 161 -29.82 -9.30 -13.67
C GLY A 161 -30.55 -10.34 -14.49
N ARG A 162 -31.85 -10.51 -14.22
CA ARG A 162 -32.74 -11.40 -14.95
C ARG A 162 -32.76 -11.02 -16.44
N SER A 163 -32.47 -12.01 -17.27
CA SER A 163 -32.91 -12.07 -18.65
C SER A 163 -34.44 -12.17 -18.72
N GLY A 164 -35.04 -11.33 -19.54
CA GLY A 164 -36.39 -11.49 -20.05
C GLY A 164 -36.37 -11.14 -21.54
N GLY A 165 -36.42 -12.15 -22.40
CA GLY A 165 -36.98 -12.00 -23.76
C GLY A 165 -38.48 -11.70 -23.65
N ASP A 166 -39.24 -11.37 -24.68
CA ASP A 166 -39.10 -11.44 -26.14
C ASP A 166 -40.34 -10.69 -26.71
N LEU A 167 -40.41 -10.49 -28.03
CA LEU A 167 -41.57 -10.07 -28.87
C LEU A 167 -41.86 -8.55 -28.86
N GLY A 168 -41.90 -7.80 -29.96
CA GLY A 168 -41.94 -8.01 -31.42
C GLY A 168 -42.15 -6.62 -32.09
N PRO A 169 -42.26 -6.52 -33.43
CA PRO A 169 -41.98 -5.28 -34.18
C PRO A 169 -43.22 -4.44 -34.46
N VAL A 170 -43.11 -3.11 -34.41
CA VAL A 170 -44.13 -2.18 -34.97
C VAL A 170 -43.45 -0.88 -35.42
N ILE A 171 -43.31 -0.75 -36.75
CA ILE A 171 -43.15 0.43 -37.63
C ILE A 171 -42.02 1.43 -37.32
#